data_AF-A0A432GLR7-F1
#
_entry.id   AF-A0A432GLR7-F1
#
_cell.length_a   1.000
_cell.length_b   1.000
_cell.length_c   1.000
_cell.angle_alpha   90.00
_cell.angle_beta   90.00
_cell.angle_gamma   90.00
#
_symmetry.space_group_name_H-M   'P 1'
#
loop_
_entity.id
_entity.type
_entity.pdbx_description
1 polymer ?
#
loop_
_entity_poly.entity_id
_entity_poly.type
_entity_poly.pdbx_seq_one_letter_code
_entity_poly.pdbx_strand_id
1 'polypeptide(L)'
;AGSGNGGYDAFMSAIKKILKRIHLDAPELVDYQVRIPRGGKSNALTEAIITWQINGKRLQTIGVDSDQVISAVNATLKMLNLQLLQKEATER
;
A
#
# COMPACT_ATOMS: atom_id res chain seq x y z
N ALA A 1 2.96 -3.26 -16.83
CA ALA A 1 2.54 -1.86 -16.64
C ALA A 1 1.08 -1.78 -16.19
N GLY A 2 0.73 -0.70 -15.50
CA GLY A 2 -0.64 -0.38 -15.09
C GLY A 2 -1.03 1.01 -15.55
N SER A 3 -2.32 1.29 -15.52
CA SER A 3 -2.93 2.56 -15.89
C SER A 3 -4.03 2.87 -14.88
N GLY A 4 -4.35 4.15 -14.67
CA GLY A 4 -5.29 4.59 -13.66
C GLY A 4 -5.43 6.11 -13.61
N ASN A 5 -6.24 6.60 -12.67
CA ASN A 5 -6.57 8.02 -12.50
C ASN A 5 -5.46 8.84 -11.81
N GLY A 6 -4.34 8.20 -11.48
CA GLY A 6 -3.17 8.82 -10.87
C GLY A 6 -2.02 7.82 -10.74
N GLY A 7 -0.84 8.30 -10.33
CA GLY A 7 0.37 7.46 -10.24
C GLY A 7 0.19 6.24 -9.33
N TYR A 8 -0.40 6.43 -8.15
CA TYR A 8 -0.65 5.33 -7.21
C TYR A 8 -1.71 4.34 -7.71
N ASP A 9 -2.78 4.81 -8.36
CA ASP A 9 -3.81 3.94 -8.95
C ASP A 9 -3.24 3.10 -10.12
N ALA A 10 -2.42 3.70 -10.98
CA ALA A 10 -1.70 2.99 -12.03
C ALA A 10 -0.76 1.91 -11.46
N PHE A 11 -0.07 2.21 -10.36
CA PHE A 11 0.74 1.24 -9.62
C PHE A 11 -0.13 0.08 -9.09
N MET A 12 -1.23 0.37 -8.38
CA MET A 12 -2.13 -0.65 -7.85
C MET A 12 -2.77 -1.52 -8.95
N SER A 13 -3.12 -0.92 -10.09
CA SER A 13 -3.58 -1.63 -11.28
C SER A 13 -2.55 -2.63 -11.81
N ALA A 14 -1.26 -2.28 -11.79
CA ALA A 14 -0.18 -3.20 -12.14
C ALA A 14 -0.02 -4.33 -11.10
N ILE A 15 -0.04 -4.00 -9.82
CA ILE A 15 0.08 -4.96 -8.71
C ILE A 15 -1.06 -5.99 -8.74
N LYS A 16 -2.31 -5.55 -8.91
CA LYS A 16 -3.48 -6.45 -9.00
C LYS A 16 -3.33 -7.51 -10.09
N LYS A 17 -2.71 -7.17 -11.24
CA LYS A 17 -2.42 -8.14 -12.32
C LYS A 17 -1.42 -9.21 -11.88
N ILE A 18 -0.43 -8.85 -11.06
CA ILE A 18 0.57 -9.79 -10.52
C ILE A 18 -0.08 -10.68 -9.47
N LEU A 19 -0.82 -10.10 -8.53
CA LEU A 19 -1.50 -10.82 -7.45
C LEU A 19 -2.48 -11.87 -7.98
N LYS A 20 -3.23 -11.55 -9.05
CA LYS A 20 -4.12 -12.51 -9.73
C LYS A 20 -3.38 -13.76 -10.24
N ARG A 21 -2.12 -13.64 -10.66
CA ARG A 21 -1.31 -14.78 -11.15
C ARG A 21 -0.86 -15.73 -10.04
N ILE A 22 -0.83 -15.25 -8.79
CA ILE A 22 -0.45 -16.04 -7.62
C ILE A 22 -1.66 -16.37 -6.73
N HIS A 23 -2.88 -16.23 -7.27
CA HIS A 23 -4.13 -16.50 -6.58
C HIS A 23 -4.28 -15.77 -5.25
N LEU A 24 -3.80 -14.53 -5.19
CA LEU A 24 -3.95 -13.66 -4.03
C LEU A 24 -4.81 -12.45 -4.44
N ASP A 25 -5.83 -12.14 -3.64
CA ASP A 25 -6.61 -10.93 -3.83
C ASP A 25 -5.96 -9.76 -3.10
N ALA A 26 -5.95 -8.59 -3.74
CA ALA A 26 -5.53 -7.36 -3.06
C ALA A 26 -6.60 -6.97 -2.03
N PRO A 27 -6.25 -6.72 -0.76
CA PRO A 27 -7.22 -6.29 0.22
C PRO A 27 -7.81 -4.93 -0.15
N GLU A 28 -9.04 -4.69 0.31
CA GLU A 28 -9.73 -3.43 0.08
C GLU A 28 -8.99 -2.29 0.78
N LEU A 29 -8.76 -1.20 0.05
CA LEU A 29 -8.28 0.06 0.60
C LEU A 29 -9.49 0.79 1.20
N VAL A 30 -9.52 0.93 2.52
CA VAL A 30 -10.62 1.54 3.28
C VAL A 30 -10.40 3.04 3.50
N ASP A 31 -9.16 3.44 3.74
CA ASP A 31 -8.79 4.83 4.00
C ASP A 31 -7.35 5.11 3.56
N TYR A 32 -7.08 6.35 3.17
CA TYR A 32 -5.78 6.80 2.65
C TYR A 32 -5.47 8.21 3.16
N GLN A 33 -4.41 8.33 3.94
CA GLN A 33 -3.96 9.61 4.49
C GLN A 33 -2.51 9.88 4.13
N VAL A 34 -2.25 11.14 3.79
CA VAL A 34 -0.90 11.66 3.55
C VAL A 34 -0.61 12.75 4.58
N ARG A 35 0.54 12.65 5.26
CA ARG A 35 0.95 13.60 6.29
C ARG A 35 2.39 14.04 6.07
N ILE A 36 2.71 15.25 6.50
CA ILE A 36 4.09 15.74 6.61
C ILE A 36 4.37 16.13 8.07
N PRO A 37 5.63 16.02 8.54
CA PRO A 37 6.02 16.54 9.83
C PRO A 37 5.73 18.05 9.98
N ARG A 38 5.57 18.50 11.23
CA ARG A 38 5.41 19.93 11.53
C ARG A 38 6.60 20.73 11.00
N GLY A 39 6.33 21.92 10.44
CA GLY A 39 7.37 22.81 9.89
C GLY A 39 7.29 23.01 8.37
N GLY A 40 6.44 22.26 7.66
CA GLY A 40 5.89 22.62 6.34
C GLY A 40 6.93 23.02 5.29
N LYS A 41 7.78 22.07 4.87
CA LYS A 41 8.75 22.27 3.78
C LYS A 41 8.37 21.44 2.56
N SER A 42 8.58 21.96 1.35
CA SER A 42 8.27 21.24 0.11
C SER A 42 9.13 19.98 -0.10
N ASN A 43 10.26 19.86 0.61
CA ASN A 43 11.11 18.68 0.62
C ASN A 43 10.97 17.85 1.92
N ALA A 44 9.88 18.04 2.66
CA ALA A 44 9.62 17.27 3.87
C ALA A 44 9.45 15.78 3.53
N LEU A 45 9.83 14.93 4.46
CA LEU A 45 9.40 13.54 4.43
C LEU A 45 7.87 13.49 4.46
N THR A 46 7.32 12.57 3.69
CA THR A 46 5.90 12.30 3.61
C THR A 46 5.63 10.95 4.25
N GLU A 47 4.56 10.87 5.01
CA GLU A 47 4.01 9.63 5.54
C GLU A 47 2.72 9.30 4.78
N ALA A 48 2.68 8.14 4.12
CA ALA A 48 1.45 7.58 3.60
C ALA A 48 0.95 6.50 4.56
N ILE A 49 -0.23 6.73 5.13
CA ILE A 49 -0.91 5.81 6.05
C ILE A 49 -2.10 5.23 5.29
N ILE A 50 -2.08 3.91 5.07
CA ILE A 50 -3.13 3.23 4.31
C ILE A 50 -3.80 2.21 5.22
N THR A 51 -5.13 2.29 5.30
CA THR A 51 -5.95 1.36 6.06
C THR A 51 -6.57 0.34 5.11
N TRP A 52 -6.37 -0.93 5.43
CA TRP A 52 -6.80 -2.06 4.63
C TRP A 52 -7.83 -2.91 5.37
N GLN A 53 -8.79 -3.47 4.66
CA GLN A 53 -9.68 -4.51 5.18
C GLN A 53 -9.08 -5.88 4.86
N ILE A 54 -8.66 -6.62 5.88
CA ILE A 54 -7.99 -7.92 5.77
C ILE A 54 -8.68 -8.89 6.73
N ASN A 55 -9.26 -9.99 6.23
CA ASN A 55 -9.86 -11.06 7.04
C ASN A 55 -10.82 -10.54 8.13
N GLY A 56 -11.70 -9.59 7.76
CA GLY A 56 -12.67 -9.01 8.69
C GLY A 56 -12.09 -7.96 9.66
N LYS A 57 -10.79 -7.65 9.60
CA LYS A 57 -10.13 -6.66 10.47
C LYS A 57 -9.56 -5.49 9.67
N ARG A 58 -9.47 -4.33 10.31
CA ARG A 58 -8.75 -3.17 9.78
C ARG A 58 -7.29 -3.23 10.20
N LEU A 59 -6.39 -3.11 9.24
CA LEU A 59 -4.95 -3.06 9.47
C LEU A 59 -4.37 -1.83 8.77
N GLN A 60 -3.45 -1.13 9.42
CA GLN A 60 -2.77 0.02 8.85
C GLN A 60 -1.33 -0.31 8.49
N THR A 61 -0.88 0.18 7.34
CA THR A 61 0.54 0.22 6.98
C THR A 61 0.97 1.65 6.72
N ILE A 62 2.22 1.94 7.07
CA ILE A 62 2.80 3.29 6.96
C ILE A 62 4.06 3.19 6.14
N GLY A 63 4.15 3.99 5.08
CA GLY A 63 5.37 4.18 4.29
C GLY A 63 5.86 5.61 4.43
N VAL A 64 7.19 5.78 4.38
CA VAL A 64 7.86 7.07 4.53
C VAL A 64 8.81 7.26 3.36
N ASP A 65 8.71 8.39 2.69
CA ASP A 65 9.61 8.82 1.61
C ASP A 65 9.50 10.34 1.40
N SER A 66 10.48 10.97 0.76
CA SER A 66 10.35 12.36 0.30
C SER A 66 9.29 12.55 -0.79
N ASP A 67 8.99 11.51 -1.57
CA ASP A 67 7.92 11.48 -2.55
C ASP A 67 6.67 10.80 -1.96
N GLN A 68 5.52 11.49 -2.03
CA GLN A 68 4.27 10.99 -1.47
C GLN A 68 3.74 9.72 -2.14
N VAL A 69 4.01 9.54 -3.44
CA VAL A 69 3.61 8.35 -4.19
C VAL A 69 4.52 7.18 -3.80
N ILE A 70 5.83 7.42 -3.66
CA ILE A 70 6.76 6.39 -3.18
C ILE A 70 6.47 6.01 -1.72
N SER A 71 6.06 6.97 -0.89
CA SER A 71 5.56 6.69 0.47
C SER A 71 4.39 5.71 0.45
N ALA A 72 3.43 5.89 -0.47
CA ALA A 72 2.28 5.00 -0.63
C ALA A 72 2.66 3.62 -1.18
N VAL A 73 3.61 3.57 -2.13
CA VAL A 73 4.21 2.32 -2.61
C VAL A 73 4.84 1.56 -1.45
N ASN A 74 5.62 2.23 -0.61
CA ASN A 74 6.25 1.63 0.57
C ASN A 74 5.22 1.10 1.58
N ALA A 75 4.14 1.84 1.82
CA ALA A 75 3.03 1.37 2.66
C ALA A 75 2.36 0.10 2.06
N THR A 76 2.17 0.06 0.74
CA THR A 76 1.60 -1.09 0.03
C THR A 76 2.52 -2.30 0.10
N LEU A 77 3.83 -2.13 -0.11
CA LEU A 77 4.80 -3.21 -0.02
C LEU A 77 4.79 -3.89 1.35
N LYS A 78 4.68 -3.09 2.43
CA LYS A 78 4.51 -3.63 3.79
C LYS A 78 3.24 -4.47 3.91
N MET A 79 2.11 -4.03 3.34
CA MET A 79 0.87 -4.78 3.35
C MET A 79 1.00 -6.09 2.56
N LEU A 80 1.61 -6.05 1.37
CA LEU A 80 1.83 -7.24 0.55
C LEU A 80 2.70 -8.27 1.27
N ASN A 81 3.77 -7.83 1.94
CA ASN A 81 4.61 -8.71 2.75
C ASN A 81 3.81 -9.39 3.87
N LEU A 82 2.93 -8.65 4.56
CA LEU A 82 2.06 -9.23 5.59
C LEU A 82 1.10 -10.27 5.01
N GLN A 83 0.52 -10.02 3.83
CA GLN A 83 -0.36 -10.99 3.15
C GLN A 83 0.39 -12.26 2.73
N LEU A 84 1.58 -12.12 2.15
CA LEU A 84 2.39 -13.26 1.71
C LEU A 84 2.84 -14.12 2.91
N LEU A 85 3.28 -13.50 4.00
CA LEU A 85 3.65 -14.21 5.23
C LEU A 85 2.45 -14.97 5.84
N GLN A 86 1.25 -14.37 5.82
CA GLN A 86 0.04 -15.05 6.29
C GLN A 86 -0.35 -16.23 5.40
N LYS A 87 -0.24 -16.09 4.08
CA LYS A 87 -0.47 -17.17 3.11
C LYS A 87 0.49 -18.34 3.37
N GLU A 88 1.80 -18.06 3.48
CA GLU A 88 2.81 -19.09 3.78
C GLU A 88 2.56 -19.81 5.10
N ALA A 89 2.09 -19.10 6.13
CA ALA A 89 1.76 -19.69 7.42
C ALA A 89 0.49 -20.56 7.39
N THR A 90 -0.45 -20.28 6.48
CA THR A 90 -1.71 -21.04 6.34
C THR A 90 -1.56 -22.27 5.44
N GLU A 91 -0.56 -22.27 4.55
CA GLU A 91 -0.25 -23.39 3.64
C GLU A 91 0.69 -24.44 4.26
N ARG A 92 1.16 -24.23 5.50
CA ARG A 92 1.94 -25.20 6.30
C ARG A 92 1.04 -26.01 7.21
#